data_AF-A0A849TH98-F1
#
_entry.id   AF-A0A849TH98-F1
#
_cell.length_a   1.000
_cell.length_b   1.000
_cell.length_c   1.000
_cell.angle_alpha   90.00
_cell.angle_beta   90.00
_cell.angle_gamma   90.00
#
_symmetry.space_group_name_H-M   'P 1'
#
loop_
_entity.id
_entity.type
_entity.pdbx_description
1 polymer ?
#
loop_
_entity_poly.entity_id
_entity_poly.type
_entity_poly.pdbx_seq_one_letter_code
_entity_poly.pdbx_strand_id
1 'polypeptide(L)'
;MAVFTTVTEAELSAWLKDYSLGQLQELQGISSGIENTNYFVTTSNGRFVLTLFEKLTTDELPFYLNLMAHLARHGIPCPAPMANRNNQFLGELNGKPACIVSRLSGKSTTAPTLEQCAAMGAMLGQMHVAGQSFSQNMPNPRGATWRAATAPQVRSFLDT
;
A
#
# COMPACT_ATOMS: atom_id res chain seq x y z
N MET A 1 -18.93 0.69 10.22
CA MET A 1 -19.08 0.29 8.80
C MET A 1 -17.79 0.67 8.08
N ALA A 2 -17.14 -0.27 7.39
CA ALA A 2 -16.04 0.08 6.49
C ALA A 2 -16.64 0.82 5.28
N VAL A 3 -16.16 2.04 5.04
CA VAL A 3 -16.53 2.80 3.84
C VAL A 3 -15.71 2.23 2.71
N PHE A 4 -16.38 1.71 1.68
CA PHE A 4 -15.74 1.24 0.46
C PHE A 4 -16.07 2.20 -0.67
N THR A 5 -15.07 2.91 -1.17
CA THR A 5 -15.22 3.78 -2.33
C THR A 5 -15.35 2.92 -3.58
N THR A 6 -16.55 2.84 -4.15
CA THR A 6 -16.77 2.08 -5.39
C THR A 6 -16.16 2.84 -6.57
N VAL A 7 -15.38 2.13 -7.38
CA VAL A 7 -14.78 2.64 -8.62
C VAL A 7 -15.35 1.84 -9.79
N THR A 8 -15.88 2.55 -10.79
CA THR A 8 -16.35 1.96 -12.04
C THR A 8 -15.22 1.81 -13.05
N GLU A 9 -15.38 0.91 -14.03
CA GLU A 9 -14.41 0.77 -15.12
C GLU A 9 -14.23 2.06 -15.92
N ALA A 10 -15.29 2.86 -16.10
CA ALA A 10 -15.24 4.13 -16.82
C ALA A 10 -14.41 5.18 -16.07
N GLU A 11 -14.63 5.31 -14.75
CA GLU A 11 -13.84 6.20 -13.89
C GLU A 11 -12.36 5.79 -13.87
N LEU A 12 -12.09 4.50 -13.67
CA LEU A 12 -10.72 4.01 -13.67
C LEU A 12 -10.04 4.18 -15.03
N SER A 13 -10.75 3.91 -16.12
CA SER A 13 -10.22 4.09 -17.47
C SER A 13 -9.89 5.55 -17.77
N ALA A 14 -10.68 6.50 -17.26
CA ALA A 14 -10.38 7.92 -17.38
C ALA A 14 -9.13 8.28 -16.58
N TRP A 15 -9.02 7.81 -15.35
CA TRP A 15 -7.88 8.05 -14.46
C TRP A 15 -6.57 7.43 -14.99
N LEU A 16 -6.63 6.23 -15.56
CA LEU A 16 -5.47 5.55 -16.15
C LEU A 16 -4.87 6.28 -17.36
N LYS A 17 -5.56 7.26 -17.97
CA LYS A 17 -4.99 8.08 -19.05
C LYS A 17 -3.76 8.86 -18.61
N ASP A 18 -3.70 9.22 -17.34
CA ASP A 18 -2.55 9.91 -16.73
C ASP A 18 -1.38 8.97 -16.45
N TYR A 19 -1.51 7.69 -16.78
CA TYR A 19 -0.49 6.67 -16.57
C TYR A 19 -0.08 6.01 -17.88
N SER A 20 1.15 5.47 -17.91
CA SER A 20 1.69 4.71 -19.04
C SER A 20 1.46 3.20 -18.85
N LEU A 21 0.27 2.81 -18.40
CA LEU A 21 -0.08 1.42 -18.06
C LEU A 21 -0.95 0.74 -19.12
N GLY A 22 -1.25 1.42 -20.22
CA GLY A 22 -2.09 0.86 -21.29
C GLY A 22 -3.58 0.95 -20.98
N GLN A 23 -4.38 0.15 -21.70
CA GLN A 23 -5.86 0.20 -21.58
C GLN A 23 -6.35 -0.78 -20.52
N LEU A 24 -7.37 -0.36 -19.76
CA LEU A 24 -8.05 -1.22 -18.79
C LEU A 24 -8.71 -2.42 -19.51
N GLN A 25 -8.50 -3.61 -18.98
CA GLN A 25 -9.09 -4.86 -19.47
C GLN A 25 -9.99 -5.53 -18.43
N GLU A 26 -9.62 -5.41 -17.14
CA GLU A 26 -10.38 -6.03 -16.04
C GLU A 26 -10.22 -5.20 -14.77
N LEU A 27 -11.31 -5.04 -14.02
CA LEU A 27 -11.34 -4.43 -12.71
C LEU A 27 -12.06 -5.36 -11.73
N GLN A 28 -11.35 -5.79 -10.68
CA GLN A 28 -11.91 -6.70 -9.68
C GLN A 28 -11.66 -6.18 -8.26
N GLY A 29 -12.72 -5.96 -7.49
CA GLY A 29 -12.62 -5.56 -6.08
C GLY A 29 -12.03 -6.65 -5.18
N ILE A 30 -11.26 -6.24 -4.16
CA ILE A 30 -10.63 -7.12 -3.17
C ILE A 30 -11.33 -6.93 -1.82
N SER A 31 -12.15 -7.92 -1.44
CA SER A 31 -13.00 -7.84 -0.25
C SER A 31 -12.28 -8.08 1.09
N SER A 32 -10.98 -8.38 1.09
CA SER A 32 -10.22 -8.72 2.30
C SER A 32 -9.59 -7.52 3.03
N GLY A 33 -9.84 -6.29 2.57
CA GLY A 33 -9.34 -5.06 3.20
C GLY A 33 -10.22 -4.58 4.36
N ILE A 34 -9.60 -4.19 5.48
CA ILE A 34 -10.31 -3.61 6.65
C ILE A 34 -10.40 -2.08 6.53
N GLU A 35 -9.35 -1.44 6.01
CA GLU A 35 -9.22 0.02 6.03
C GLU A 35 -9.15 0.71 4.68
N ASN A 36 -8.67 0.03 3.62
CA ASN A 36 -8.51 0.63 2.31
C ASN A 36 -9.33 -0.13 1.27
N THR A 37 -9.85 0.59 0.29
CA THR A 37 -10.47 -0.06 -0.88
C THR A 37 -9.38 -0.48 -1.85
N ASN A 38 -9.35 -1.77 -2.18
CA ASN A 38 -8.34 -2.32 -3.08
C ASN A 38 -8.99 -3.01 -4.27
N TYR A 39 -8.37 -2.88 -5.43
CA TYR A 39 -8.80 -3.51 -6.67
C TYR A 39 -7.62 -4.18 -7.37
N PHE A 40 -7.84 -5.38 -7.90
CA PHE A 40 -6.99 -5.91 -8.95
C PHE A 40 -7.35 -5.20 -10.27
N VAL A 41 -6.32 -4.74 -10.97
CA VAL A 41 -6.44 -4.05 -12.25
C VAL A 41 -5.62 -4.81 -13.27
N THR A 42 -6.26 -5.31 -14.33
CA THR A 42 -5.57 -5.87 -15.48
C THR A 42 -5.63 -4.86 -16.62
N THR A 43 -4.49 -4.59 -17.24
CA THR A 43 -4.35 -3.69 -18.38
C THR A 43 -3.58 -4.36 -19.50
N SER A 44 -3.56 -3.75 -20.68
CA SER A 44 -2.75 -4.23 -21.81
C SER A 44 -1.24 -4.31 -21.51
N ASN A 45 -0.72 -3.56 -20.53
CA ASN A 45 0.71 -3.53 -20.22
C ASN A 45 1.07 -4.27 -18.92
N GLY A 46 0.10 -4.91 -18.24
CA GLY A 46 0.38 -5.68 -17.04
C GLY A 46 -0.74 -5.70 -16.02
N ARG A 47 -0.41 -6.24 -14.84
CA ARG A 47 -1.34 -6.42 -13.73
C ARG A 47 -0.89 -5.60 -12.53
N PHE A 48 -1.86 -4.93 -11.92
CA PHE A 48 -1.63 -3.94 -10.89
C PHE A 48 -2.62 -4.12 -9.74
N VAL A 49 -2.35 -3.42 -8.65
CA VAL A 49 -3.27 -3.23 -7.54
C VAL A 49 -3.52 -1.73 -7.40
N LEU A 50 -4.77 -1.33 -7.50
CA LEU A 50 -5.24 0.02 -7.19
C LEU A 50 -5.66 0.04 -5.72
N THR A 51 -5.20 1.05 -4.99
CA THR A 51 -5.57 1.29 -3.60
C THR A 51 -6.11 2.69 -3.45
N LEU A 52 -7.32 2.83 -2.89
CA LEU A 52 -7.90 4.07 -2.43
C LEU A 52 -7.79 4.11 -0.91
N PHE A 53 -7.18 5.17 -0.39
CA PHE A 53 -6.94 5.34 1.04
C PHE A 53 -8.16 5.99 1.70
N GLU A 54 -8.84 5.25 2.58
CA GLU A 54 -10.08 5.74 3.19
C GLU A 54 -9.85 6.65 4.40
N LYS A 55 -8.72 6.43 5.11
CA LYS A 55 -8.36 7.15 6.34
C LYS A 55 -7.15 8.06 6.19
N LEU A 56 -6.12 7.62 5.47
CA LEU A 56 -4.89 8.39 5.32
C LEU A 56 -5.12 9.57 4.37
N THR A 57 -4.55 10.72 4.73
CA THR A 57 -4.59 11.94 3.93
C THR A 57 -3.42 12.01 2.95
N THR A 58 -3.54 12.89 1.95
CA THR A 58 -2.51 13.13 0.94
C THR A 58 -1.16 13.51 1.53
N ASP A 59 -1.12 14.14 2.70
CA ASP A 59 0.11 14.58 3.36
C ASP A 59 0.83 13.44 4.11
N GLU A 60 0.11 12.39 4.50
CA GLU A 60 0.66 11.25 5.24
C GLU A 60 1.24 10.16 4.31
N LEU A 61 0.71 10.05 3.09
CA LEU A 61 1.04 9.01 2.12
C LEU A 61 2.44 9.10 1.47
N PRO A 62 3.06 10.27 1.25
CA PRO A 62 4.32 10.37 0.53
C PRO A 62 5.44 9.54 1.15
N PHE A 63 5.52 9.48 2.49
CA PHE A 63 6.53 8.66 3.17
C PHE A 63 6.40 7.18 2.79
N TYR A 64 5.19 6.62 2.86
CA TYR A 64 4.94 5.20 2.59
C TYR A 64 5.20 4.84 1.12
N LEU A 65 4.73 5.68 0.19
CA LEU A 65 4.92 5.44 -1.25
C LEU A 65 6.39 5.58 -1.65
N ASN A 66 7.10 6.58 -1.12
CA ASN A 66 8.51 6.78 -1.41
C ASN A 66 9.37 5.67 -0.81
N LEU A 67 9.07 5.21 0.41
CA LEU A 67 9.76 4.07 1.02
C LEU A 67 9.54 2.80 0.18
N MET A 68 8.30 2.54 -0.25
CA MET A 68 7.97 1.41 -1.10
C MET A 68 8.70 1.47 -2.45
N ALA A 69 8.75 2.65 -3.09
CA ALA A 69 9.52 2.86 -4.31
C ALA A 69 11.04 2.67 -4.09
N HIS A 70 11.57 3.16 -2.97
CA HIS A 70 12.98 2.99 -2.59
C HIS A 70 13.34 1.53 -2.43
N LEU A 71 12.55 0.77 -1.68
CA LEU A 71 12.79 -0.66 -1.45
C LEU A 71 12.69 -1.46 -2.76
N ALA A 72 11.68 -1.19 -3.59
CA ALA A 72 11.54 -1.84 -4.89
C ALA A 72 12.76 -1.59 -5.80
N ARG A 73 13.28 -0.35 -5.83
CA ARG A 73 14.50 0.02 -6.57
C ARG A 73 15.76 -0.67 -6.05
N HIS A 74 15.79 -1.06 -4.78
CA HIS A 74 16.89 -1.82 -4.17
C HIS A 74 16.68 -3.34 -4.25
N GLY A 75 15.73 -3.81 -5.07
CA GLY A 75 15.53 -5.23 -5.34
C GLY A 75 14.71 -5.98 -4.28
N ILE A 76 14.10 -5.27 -3.32
CA ILE A 76 13.15 -5.89 -2.40
C ILE A 76 11.89 -6.28 -3.18
N PRO A 77 11.39 -7.52 -3.08
CA PRO A 77 10.20 -8.00 -3.77
C PRO A 77 8.92 -7.48 -3.09
N CYS A 78 8.78 -6.17 -3.03
CA CYS A 78 7.57 -5.48 -2.59
C CYS A 78 6.82 -4.90 -3.80
N PRO A 79 5.53 -4.52 -3.64
CA PRO A 79 4.83 -3.77 -4.67
C PRO A 79 5.61 -2.51 -5.03
N ALA A 80 5.68 -2.18 -6.32
CA ALA A 80 6.35 -0.98 -6.82
C ALA A 80 5.28 0.06 -7.19
N PRO A 81 5.31 1.30 -6.64
CA PRO A 81 4.35 2.33 -7.02
C PRO A 81 4.59 2.76 -8.46
N MET A 82 3.52 2.89 -9.23
CA MET A 82 3.60 3.37 -10.61
C MET A 82 3.45 4.90 -10.62
N ALA A 83 4.43 5.60 -11.17
CA ALA A 83 4.33 7.04 -11.37
C ALA A 83 3.35 7.37 -12.50
N ASN A 84 2.57 8.44 -12.30
CA ASN A 84 1.81 9.06 -13.39
C ASN A 84 2.76 9.82 -14.35
N ARG A 85 2.20 10.38 -15.42
CA ARG A 85 2.92 11.21 -16.41
C ARG A 85 3.55 12.48 -15.83
N ASN A 86 3.11 12.92 -14.65
CA ASN A 86 3.67 14.04 -13.90
C ASN A 86 4.73 13.60 -12.87
N ASN A 87 5.16 12.34 -12.92
CA ASN A 87 6.15 11.75 -12.02
C ASN A 87 5.71 11.71 -10.54
N GLN A 88 4.41 11.56 -10.28
CA GLN A 88 3.81 11.44 -8.95
C GLN A 88 3.28 10.02 -8.74
N PHE A 89 3.51 9.45 -7.55
CA PHE A 89 2.98 8.14 -7.17
C PHE A 89 1.56 8.19 -6.60
N LEU A 90 1.11 9.38 -6.17
CA LEU A 90 -0.18 9.61 -5.56
C LEU A 90 -1.02 10.48 -6.48
N GLY A 91 -2.26 10.04 -6.71
CA GLY A 91 -3.30 10.82 -7.38
C GLY A 91 -4.56 10.86 -6.52
N GLU A 92 -5.64 11.35 -7.11
CA GLU A 92 -6.97 11.32 -6.51
C GLU A 92 -7.92 10.56 -7.43
N LEU A 93 -8.77 9.72 -6.85
CA LEU A 93 -9.84 9.00 -7.56
C LEU A 93 -11.07 8.96 -6.66
N ASN A 94 -12.21 9.37 -7.21
CA ASN A 94 -13.50 9.42 -6.51
C ASN A 94 -13.41 10.17 -5.15
N GLY A 95 -12.65 11.27 -5.10
CA GLY A 95 -12.48 12.11 -3.91
C GLY A 95 -11.57 11.51 -2.83
N LYS A 96 -10.81 10.45 -3.16
CA LYS A 96 -9.89 9.79 -2.24
C LYS A 96 -8.47 9.80 -2.80
N PRO A 97 -7.44 9.93 -1.94
CA PRO A 97 -6.08 9.65 -2.35
C PRO A 97 -5.98 8.22 -2.89
N ALA A 98 -5.35 8.06 -4.05
CA ALA A 98 -5.27 6.79 -4.75
C ALA A 98 -3.87 6.56 -5.30
N CYS A 99 -3.39 5.33 -5.21
CA CYS A 99 -2.16 4.89 -5.86
C CYS A 99 -2.39 3.58 -6.60
N ILE A 100 -1.59 3.35 -7.64
CA ILE A 100 -1.55 2.07 -8.34
C ILE A 100 -0.14 1.50 -8.25
N VAL A 101 -0.03 0.23 -7.84
CA VAL A 101 1.23 -0.47 -7.63
C VAL A 101 1.29 -1.75 -8.45
N SER A 102 2.49 -2.27 -8.70
CA SER A 102 2.67 -3.57 -9.33
C SER A 102 2.02 -4.69 -8.50
N ARG A 103 1.42 -5.67 -9.20
CA ARG A 103 0.88 -6.87 -8.55
C ARG A 103 1.97 -7.92 -8.38
N LEU A 104 2.24 -8.33 -7.15
CA LEU A 104 3.12 -9.46 -6.87
C LEU A 104 2.48 -10.79 -7.27
N SER A 105 3.30 -11.74 -7.72
CA SER A 105 2.89 -13.12 -7.96
C SER A 105 2.80 -13.91 -6.65
N GLY A 106 2.05 -15.02 -6.67
CA GLY A 106 1.89 -15.89 -5.52
C GLY A 106 0.61 -15.63 -4.73
N LYS A 107 0.58 -16.14 -3.50
CA LYS A 107 -0.57 -16.10 -2.59
C LYS A 107 -0.09 -16.01 -1.14
N SER A 108 -0.96 -15.50 -0.27
CA SER A 108 -0.71 -15.51 1.17
C SER A 108 -0.74 -16.94 1.71
N THR A 109 0.14 -17.23 2.67
CA THR A 109 0.23 -18.52 3.37
C THR A 109 -0.06 -18.29 4.84
N THR A 110 -1.07 -18.98 5.38
CA THR A 110 -1.47 -18.87 6.80
C THR A 110 -0.72 -19.82 7.73
N ALA A 111 -0.11 -20.87 7.19
CA ALA A 111 0.71 -21.83 7.93
C ALA A 111 2.09 -21.96 7.27
N PRO A 112 3.04 -21.05 7.57
CA PRO A 112 4.36 -21.08 6.94
C PRO A 112 5.19 -22.26 7.43
N THR A 113 6.01 -22.84 6.55
CA THR A 113 7.01 -23.85 6.91
C THR A 113 8.23 -23.22 7.56
N LEU A 114 9.09 -24.02 8.22
CA LEU A 114 10.36 -23.53 8.77
C LEU A 114 11.27 -22.89 7.72
N GLU A 115 11.31 -23.46 6.51
CA GLU A 115 12.05 -22.91 5.38
C GLU A 115 11.50 -21.53 4.97
N GLN A 116 10.18 -21.39 4.90
CA GLN A 116 9.53 -20.11 4.60
C GLN A 116 9.79 -19.07 5.70
N CYS A 117 9.81 -19.47 6.97
CA CYS A 117 10.19 -18.60 8.08
C CYS A 117 11.64 -18.11 7.95
N ALA A 118 12.58 -18.99 7.61
CA ALA A 118 13.97 -18.61 7.37
C ALA A 118 14.09 -17.64 6.18
N ALA A 119 13.37 -17.90 5.08
CA ALA A 119 13.32 -17.02 3.92
C ALA A 119 12.75 -15.63 4.27
N MET A 120 11.68 -15.55 5.06
CA MET A 120 11.14 -14.28 5.55
C MET A 120 12.14 -13.52 6.41
N GLY A 121 12.89 -14.19 7.29
CA GLY A 121 13.93 -13.56 8.11
C GLY A 121 15.07 -12.99 7.28
N ALA A 122 15.56 -13.75 6.29
CA ALA A 122 16.56 -13.26 5.35
C ALA A 122 16.04 -12.05 4.56
N MET A 123 14.78 -12.09 4.13
CA MET A 123 14.16 -11.00 3.39
C MET A 123 14.02 -9.73 4.23
N LEU A 124 13.60 -9.87 5.49
CA LEU A 124 13.49 -8.76 6.42
C LEU A 124 14.85 -8.10 6.69
N GLY A 125 15.91 -8.90 6.81
CA GLY A 125 17.28 -8.39 6.93
C GLY A 125 17.70 -7.56 5.72
N GLN A 126 17.44 -8.04 4.50
CA GLN A 126 17.71 -7.30 3.27
C GLN A 126 16.90 -6.00 3.19
N MET A 127 15.61 -6.03 3.58
CA MET A 127 14.77 -4.84 3.64
C MET A 127 15.35 -3.80 4.61
N HIS A 128 15.84 -4.21 5.79
CA HIS A 128 16.48 -3.31 6.73
C HIS A 128 17.76 -2.69 6.17
N VAL A 129 18.61 -3.48 5.50
CA VAL A 129 19.82 -2.97 4.85
C VAL A 129 19.49 -1.97 3.75
N ALA A 130 18.53 -2.29 2.87
CA ALA A 130 18.06 -1.38 1.83
C ALA A 130 17.46 -0.09 2.40
N GLY A 131 16.80 -0.16 3.55
CA GLY A 131 16.20 0.99 4.23
C GLY A 131 17.21 1.98 4.80
N GLN A 132 18.48 1.60 5.04
CA GLN A 132 19.49 2.49 5.63
C GLN A 132 19.83 3.69 4.73
N SER A 133 19.67 3.56 3.41
CA SER A 133 19.92 4.64 2.44
C SER A 133 18.69 5.51 2.17
N PHE A 134 17.55 5.24 2.83
CA PHE A 134 16.35 6.05 2.69
C PHE A 134 16.44 7.31 3.56
N SER A 135 16.26 8.49 2.94
CA SER A 135 16.55 9.77 3.58
C SER A 135 15.42 10.35 4.43
N GLN A 136 14.17 9.92 4.19
CA GLN A 136 13.03 10.44 4.93
C GLN A 136 12.88 9.73 6.26
N ASN A 137 12.42 10.44 7.28
CA ASN A 137 12.10 9.89 8.58
C ASN A 137 10.63 10.16 8.92
N MET A 138 9.97 9.18 9.52
CA MET A 138 8.60 9.30 10.02
C MET A 138 8.62 9.00 11.52
N PRO A 139 8.21 9.95 12.38
CA PRO A 139 8.02 9.68 13.79
C PRO A 139 7.07 8.49 13.96
N ASN A 140 7.39 7.58 14.89
CA ASN A 140 6.55 6.41 15.12
C ASN A 140 5.13 6.86 15.55
N PRO A 141 4.08 6.61 14.73
CA PRO A 141 2.72 7.07 15.03
C PRO A 141 2.13 6.36 16.26
N ARG A 142 2.72 5.24 16.70
CA ARG A 142 2.38 4.50 17.92
C ARG A 142 3.51 4.54 18.96
N GLY A 143 4.30 5.62 18.92
CA GLY A 143 5.40 5.89 19.85
C GLY A 143 4.95 6.25 21.27
N ALA A 144 5.87 6.78 22.07
CA ALA A 144 5.62 7.09 23.49
C ALA A 144 4.45 8.07 23.69
N THR A 145 4.36 9.13 22.87
CA THR A 145 3.29 10.12 22.92
C THR A 145 1.91 9.48 22.71
N TRP A 146 1.79 8.63 21.69
CA TRP A 146 0.55 7.90 21.43
C TRP A 146 0.20 6.96 22.57
N ARG A 147 1.16 6.17 23.08
CA ARG A 147 0.92 5.25 24.20
C ARG A 147 0.44 5.99 25.45
N ALA A 148 1.06 7.12 25.80
CA ALA A 148 0.67 7.93 26.95
C ALA A 148 -0.76 8.48 26.79
N ALA A 149 -1.15 8.88 25.58
CA ALA A 149 -2.50 9.38 25.30
C ALA A 149 -3.56 8.27 25.26
N THR A 150 -3.22 7.07 24.78
CA THR A 150 -4.16 5.96 24.59
C THR A 150 -4.33 5.09 25.84
N ALA A 151 -3.29 4.89 26.65
CA ALA A 151 -3.36 4.03 27.83
C ALA A 151 -4.53 4.37 28.80
N PRO A 152 -4.81 5.65 29.11
CA PRO A 152 -5.96 6.00 29.95
C PRO A 152 -7.32 5.66 29.33
N GLN A 153 -7.43 5.70 28.00
CA GLN A 153 -8.69 5.45 27.27
C GLN A 153 -9.08 3.98 27.26
N VAL A 154 -8.08 3.07 27.30
CA VAL A 154 -8.32 1.63 27.29
C VAL A 154 -8.29 1.00 28.68
N ARG A 155 -7.86 1.74 29.70
CA ARG A 155 -7.64 1.22 31.06
C ARG A 155 -8.90 0.60 31.67
N SER A 156 -10.08 1.14 31.39
CA SER A 156 -11.35 0.60 31.91
C SER A 156 -11.77 -0.73 31.30
N PHE A 157 -11.11 -1.18 30.22
CA PHE A 157 -11.39 -2.44 29.53
C PHE A 157 -10.37 -3.53 29.84
N LEU A 158 -9.34 -3.23 30.64
CA LEU A 158 -8.35 -4.20 31.08
C LEU A 158 -8.79 -4.77 32.43
N ASP A 159 -8.87 -6.09 32.53
CA ASP A 159 -9.03 -6.74 33.82
C ASP A 159 -7.82 -6.40 34.71
N THR A 160 -8.09 -6.00 35.95
CA THR A 160 -7.07 -5.70 36.97
C THR A 160 -6.29 -6.93 37.40
#